data_AF-A0A7Y7YQM4-F1
#
_entry.id   AF-A0A7Y7YQM4-F1
#
_cell.length_a   1.000
_cell.length_b   1.000
_cell.length_c   1.000
_cell.angle_alpha   90.00
_cell.angle_beta   90.00
_cell.angle_gamma   90.00
#
_symmetry.space_group_name_H-M   'P 1'
#
loop_
_entity.id
_entity.type
_entity.pdbx_description
1 polymer ?
#
loop_
_entity_poly.entity_id
_entity_poly.type
_entity_poly.pdbx_seq_one_letter_code
_entity_poly.pdbx_strand_id
1 'polypeptide(L)'
;MSKFRTALLLISSVFYLTACGESDPDVKTIQDTKPVFFIGDSYKEGFDNWSVCGSVKWEKMKEDVTRMYEGRDVVRVTCDVDNVDDYAGKLKSLMLDNIAKNPDKSTAEKDKATTNLITNLDSIQLNLYFLPPNGSKPRPYLYAYRYKWKDGKSGVDIHRPEGFIRVIQGQKKDVFDLMFSNKNNEYSNGRDARAMATLFMAMRKD
;
A
#
# COMPACT_ATOMS: atom_id res chain seq x y z
N MET A 1 48.46 21.20 -51.21
CA MET A 1 47.76 20.89 -49.94
C MET A 1 47.02 22.13 -49.48
N SER A 2 45.72 22.21 -49.76
CA SER A 2 44.89 23.37 -49.38
C SER A 2 43.73 22.83 -48.55
N LYS A 3 43.76 23.10 -47.23
CA LYS A 3 42.61 22.86 -46.36
C LYS A 3 41.87 24.18 -46.23
N PHE A 4 40.89 24.37 -47.11
CA PHE A 4 39.87 25.38 -46.95
C PHE A 4 39.01 25.06 -45.72
N ARG A 5 38.68 26.14 -45.00
CA ARG A 5 37.81 26.19 -43.85
C ARG A 5 36.41 25.71 -44.21
N THR A 6 35.80 24.89 -43.35
CA THR A 6 34.34 24.80 -43.25
C THR A 6 33.97 24.66 -41.77
N ALA A 7 33.70 25.79 -41.12
CA ALA A 7 32.86 25.83 -39.93
C ALA A 7 31.43 25.58 -40.41
N LEU A 8 30.84 24.45 -40.01
CA LEU A 8 29.49 24.05 -40.40
C LEU A 8 28.53 24.28 -39.21
N LEU A 9 27.73 25.34 -39.35
CA LEU A 9 26.30 25.46 -39.01
C LEU A 9 25.80 24.99 -37.63
N LEU A 10 25.49 26.00 -36.80
CA LEU A 10 24.31 26.04 -35.94
C LEU A 10 23.04 25.81 -36.79
N ILE A 11 22.31 24.71 -36.56
CA ILE A 11 20.86 24.65 -36.81
C ILE A 11 20.20 23.89 -35.65
N SER A 12 19.31 24.63 -34.99
CA SER A 12 18.21 24.23 -34.12
C SER A 12 17.88 22.73 -34.08
N SER A 13 17.96 22.16 -32.88
CA SER A 13 16.98 21.18 -32.42
C SER A 13 16.55 21.59 -31.02
N VAL A 14 15.79 22.69 -30.98
CA VAL A 14 14.69 22.82 -30.03
C VAL A 14 13.72 21.69 -30.37
N PHE A 15 13.95 20.49 -29.83
CA PHE A 15 12.85 19.57 -29.63
C PHE A 15 12.17 20.00 -28.35
N TYR A 16 11.19 20.90 -28.54
CA TYR A 16 9.97 20.87 -27.74
C TYR A 16 9.45 19.44 -27.73
N LEU A 17 9.69 18.73 -26.63
CA LEU A 17 8.70 17.80 -26.09
C LEU A 17 8.59 18.10 -24.60
N THR A 18 7.92 19.22 -24.33
CA THR A 18 7.01 19.32 -23.19
C THR A 18 5.94 18.22 -23.35
N ALA A 19 6.30 16.98 -23.06
CA ALA A 19 5.34 16.01 -22.58
C ALA A 19 5.39 16.11 -21.06
N CYS A 20 4.80 17.17 -20.51
CA CYS A 20 4.18 17.09 -19.20
C CYS A 20 3.10 16.02 -19.36
N GLY A 21 3.47 14.76 -19.13
CA GLY A 21 2.69 13.60 -19.52
C GLY A 21 1.28 13.71 -18.97
N GLU A 22 0.30 13.82 -19.85
CA GLU A 22 -1.09 13.72 -19.43
C GLU A 22 -1.27 12.34 -18.76
N SER A 23 -1.70 12.36 -17.51
CA SER A 23 -2.03 11.14 -16.78
C SER A 23 -3.06 10.34 -17.59
N ASP A 24 -2.93 9.01 -17.62
CA ASP A 24 -3.90 8.13 -18.28
C ASP A 24 -5.35 8.54 -17.92
N PRO A 25 -6.27 8.65 -18.90
CA PRO A 25 -7.62 9.13 -18.65
C PRO A 25 -8.40 8.36 -17.57
N ASP A 26 -8.17 7.05 -17.43
CA ASP A 26 -8.79 6.24 -16.39
C ASP A 26 -8.26 6.63 -15.01
N VAL A 27 -6.93 6.83 -14.92
CA VAL A 27 -6.26 7.29 -13.70
C VAL A 27 -6.81 8.65 -13.29
N LYS A 28 -6.88 9.61 -14.23
CA LYS A 28 -7.41 10.95 -13.97
C LYS A 28 -8.86 10.91 -13.51
N THR A 29 -9.70 10.14 -14.21
CA THR A 29 -11.13 10.01 -13.87
C THR A 29 -11.32 9.46 -12.46
N ILE A 30 -10.50 8.49 -12.05
CA ILE A 30 -10.54 7.95 -10.69
C ILE A 30 -10.04 8.99 -9.69
N GLN A 31 -8.89 9.63 -9.95
CA GLN A 31 -8.33 10.65 -9.06
C GLN A 31 -9.34 11.77 -8.75
N ASP A 32 -10.03 12.27 -9.79
CA ASP A 32 -10.96 13.39 -9.69
C ASP A 32 -12.35 13.00 -9.14
N THR A 33 -12.64 11.70 -9.04
CA THR A 33 -13.92 11.24 -8.52
C THR A 33 -14.05 11.58 -7.04
N LYS A 34 -15.15 12.26 -6.68
CA LYS A 34 -15.52 12.59 -5.31
C LYS A 34 -16.44 11.53 -4.73
N PRO A 35 -15.92 10.54 -3.99
CA PRO A 35 -16.78 9.59 -3.32
C PRO A 35 -17.57 10.29 -2.19
N VAL A 36 -18.79 9.81 -1.95
CA VAL A 36 -19.67 10.32 -0.89
C VAL A 36 -19.00 10.28 0.50
N PHE A 37 -18.04 9.38 0.67
CA PHE A 37 -17.39 9.12 1.95
C PHE A 37 -16.19 10.03 2.27
N PHE A 38 -15.65 10.80 1.33
CA PHE A 38 -14.53 11.72 1.58
C PHE A 38 -14.97 13.17 1.86
N ILE A 39 -16.18 13.39 2.40
CA ILE A 39 -16.71 14.71 2.82
C ILE A 39 -16.42 15.85 1.81
N GLY A 40 -16.52 15.57 0.51
CA GLY A 40 -16.31 16.54 -0.55
C GLY A 40 -14.94 16.48 -1.24
N ASP A 41 -13.97 15.77 -0.67
CA ASP A 41 -12.67 15.51 -1.28
C ASP A 41 -12.78 14.44 -2.38
N SER A 42 -11.93 14.57 -3.39
CA SER A 42 -11.69 13.58 -4.42
C SER A 42 -10.87 12.40 -3.87
N TYR A 43 -10.82 11.27 -4.59
CA TYR A 43 -9.95 10.18 -4.17
C TYR A 43 -8.49 10.65 -4.04
N LYS A 44 -8.01 11.47 -4.98
CA LYS A 44 -6.66 12.02 -4.92
C LYS A 44 -6.42 12.80 -3.63
N GLU A 45 -7.28 13.77 -3.33
CA GLU A 45 -7.17 14.59 -2.12
C GLU A 45 -7.23 13.74 -0.84
N GLY A 46 -8.13 12.75 -0.80
CA GLY A 46 -8.25 11.85 0.35
C GLY A 46 -7.00 11.01 0.60
N PHE A 47 -6.34 10.53 -0.46
CA PHE A 47 -5.08 9.79 -0.35
C PHE A 47 -3.88 10.68 -0.04
N ASP A 48 -3.78 11.84 -0.68
CA ASP A 48 -2.66 12.76 -0.48
C ASP A 48 -2.65 13.36 0.94
N ASN A 49 -3.82 13.57 1.53
CA ASN A 49 -3.96 14.10 2.90
C ASN A 49 -3.90 13.01 3.98
N TRP A 50 -3.80 11.74 3.59
CA TRP A 50 -3.81 10.65 4.55
C TRP A 50 -2.44 10.52 5.22
N SER A 51 -2.37 10.82 6.51
CA SER A 51 -1.13 10.86 7.31
C SER A 51 -0.35 9.53 7.36
N VAL A 52 -0.96 8.43 6.94
CA VAL A 52 -0.33 7.11 6.88
C VAL A 52 0.58 6.98 5.64
N CYS A 53 0.28 7.71 4.57
CA CYS A 53 0.99 7.61 3.30
C CYS A 53 2.18 8.58 3.30
N GLY A 54 3.40 8.02 3.26
CA GLY A 54 4.61 8.81 3.03
C GLY A 54 4.76 9.21 1.56
N SER A 55 4.23 8.38 0.66
CA SER A 55 4.07 8.76 -0.75
C SER A 55 2.90 8.02 -1.39
N VAL A 56 2.34 8.61 -2.45
CA VAL A 56 1.21 8.05 -3.20
C VAL A 56 1.57 7.96 -4.68
N LYS A 57 1.40 6.78 -5.27
CA LYS A 57 1.60 6.52 -6.69
C LYS A 57 0.32 5.98 -7.32
N TRP A 58 -0.01 6.50 -8.50
CA TRP A 58 -1.15 6.06 -9.29
C TRP A 58 -0.66 5.47 -10.60
N GLU A 59 -1.13 4.29 -10.98
CA GLU A 59 -0.75 3.66 -12.24
C GLU A 59 -1.85 2.78 -12.80
N LYS A 60 -1.94 2.75 -14.14
CA LYS A 60 -2.73 1.75 -14.86
C LYS A 60 -1.85 0.54 -15.12
N MET A 61 -2.35 -0.63 -14.80
CA MET A 61 -1.60 -1.88 -14.92
C MET A 61 -2.51 -3.06 -15.19
N LYS A 62 -1.91 -4.23 -15.46
CA LYS A 62 -2.63 -5.49 -15.44
C LYS A 62 -2.79 -5.97 -14.00
N GLU A 63 -3.99 -6.43 -13.67
CA GLU A 63 -4.29 -7.00 -12.36
C GLU A 63 -3.37 -8.18 -12.06
N ASP A 64 -2.72 -8.13 -10.89
CA ASP A 64 -1.63 -9.02 -10.48
C ASP A 64 -1.87 -9.69 -9.11
N VAL A 65 -3.01 -9.45 -8.47
CA VAL A 65 -3.29 -9.96 -7.12
C VAL A 65 -4.32 -11.08 -7.14
N THR A 66 -5.37 -10.95 -7.94
CA THR A 66 -6.49 -11.92 -7.93
C THR A 66 -6.66 -12.65 -9.26
N ARG A 67 -6.85 -13.97 -9.20
CA ARG A 67 -7.15 -14.80 -10.38
C ARG A 67 -8.47 -14.43 -11.08
N MET A 68 -9.43 -13.87 -10.33
CA MET A 68 -10.75 -13.52 -10.88
C MET A 68 -10.66 -12.40 -11.94
N TYR A 69 -9.69 -11.50 -11.78
CA TYR A 69 -9.50 -10.34 -12.66
C TYR A 69 -8.13 -10.33 -13.34
N GLU A 70 -7.35 -11.40 -13.22
CA GLU A 70 -5.99 -11.53 -13.73
C GLU A 70 -5.91 -11.12 -15.22
N GLY A 71 -4.92 -10.27 -15.54
CA GLY A 71 -4.72 -9.78 -16.90
C GLY A 71 -5.68 -8.68 -17.37
N ARG A 72 -6.66 -8.27 -16.56
CA ARG A 72 -7.51 -7.09 -16.85
C ARG A 72 -6.79 -5.80 -16.53
N ASP A 73 -7.12 -4.75 -17.29
CA ASP A 73 -6.67 -3.41 -16.95
C ASP A 73 -7.36 -2.93 -15.68
N VAL A 74 -6.55 -2.43 -14.75
CA VAL A 74 -6.96 -1.85 -13.49
C VAL A 74 -6.15 -0.58 -13.26
N VAL A 75 -6.72 0.34 -12.48
CA VAL A 75 -5.95 1.44 -11.91
C VAL A 75 -5.64 1.09 -10.47
N ARG A 76 -4.35 1.10 -10.14
CA ARG A 76 -3.83 0.87 -8.80
C ARG A 76 -3.36 2.19 -8.22
N VAL A 77 -3.87 2.52 -7.05
CA VAL A 77 -3.24 3.51 -6.16
C VAL A 77 -2.42 2.75 -5.12
N THR A 78 -1.17 3.15 -4.98
CA THR A 78 -0.21 2.61 -4.02
C THR A 78 0.12 3.72 -3.04
N CYS A 79 -0.17 3.48 -1.77
CA CYS A 79 0.27 4.32 -0.66
C CYS A 79 1.44 3.60 0.00
N ASP A 80 2.65 4.14 -0.16
CA ASP A 80 3.82 3.66 0.56
C ASP A 80 3.73 4.20 1.99
N VAL A 81 3.66 3.28 2.94
CA VAL A 81 3.45 3.58 4.36
C VAL A 81 4.66 4.31 4.91
N ASP A 82 4.42 5.45 5.56
CA ASP A 82 5.46 6.13 6.33
C ASP A 82 5.68 5.43 7.68
N ASN A 83 6.88 5.58 8.26
CA ASN A 83 7.23 5.07 9.59
C ASN A 83 6.94 3.56 9.79
N VAL A 84 7.34 2.71 8.85
CA VAL A 84 7.19 1.25 8.92
C VAL A 84 7.77 0.66 10.21
N ASP A 85 8.83 1.25 10.74
CA ASP A 85 9.46 0.84 12.00
C ASP A 85 8.51 1.00 13.21
N ASP A 86 7.65 2.03 13.24
CA ASP A 86 6.68 2.23 14.32
C ASP A 86 5.60 1.14 14.30
N TYR A 87 5.14 0.76 13.11
CA TYR A 87 4.23 -0.38 12.94
C TYR A 87 4.86 -1.68 13.41
N ALA A 88 6.10 -1.97 12.98
CA ALA A 88 6.83 -3.16 13.38
C ALA A 88 7.04 -3.19 14.90
N GLY A 89 7.33 -2.05 15.52
CA GLY A 89 7.47 -1.88 16.96
C GLY A 89 6.18 -2.21 17.73
N LYS A 90 5.03 -1.68 17.28
CA LYS A 90 3.72 -1.96 17.90
C LYS A 90 3.36 -3.44 17.83
N LEU A 91 3.51 -4.06 16.66
CA LEU A 91 3.21 -5.48 16.48
C LEU A 91 4.13 -6.37 17.32
N LYS A 92 5.43 -6.03 17.38
CA LYS A 92 6.40 -6.69 18.28
C LYS A 92 6.01 -6.56 19.75
N SER A 93 5.65 -5.36 20.20
CA SER A 93 5.26 -5.14 21.60
C SER A 93 4.07 -6.01 22.00
N LEU A 94 3.04 -6.07 21.15
CA LEU A 94 1.85 -6.91 21.40
C LEU A 94 2.18 -8.40 21.42
N MET A 95 3.10 -8.85 20.56
CA MET A 95 3.59 -10.23 20.61
C MET A 95 4.32 -10.54 21.91
N LEU A 96 5.26 -9.68 22.31
CA LEU A 96 6.04 -9.86 23.54
C LEU A 96 5.15 -9.87 24.78
N ASP A 97 4.16 -8.98 24.84
CA ASP A 97 3.17 -8.93 25.92
C ASP A 97 2.35 -10.23 26.02
N ASN A 98 2.04 -10.86 24.89
CA ASN A 98 1.30 -12.12 24.87
C ASN A 98 2.16 -13.30 25.31
N ILE A 99 3.44 -13.36 24.89
CA ILE A 99 4.40 -14.37 25.34
C ILE A 99 4.55 -14.29 26.87
N ALA A 100 4.68 -13.08 27.41
CA ALA A 100 4.81 -12.85 28.85
C ALA A 100 3.57 -13.34 29.63
N LYS A 101 2.37 -13.20 29.04
CA LYS A 101 1.10 -13.62 29.66
C LYS A 101 0.80 -15.13 29.54
N ASN A 102 1.42 -15.83 28.58
CA ASN A 102 1.22 -17.26 28.35
C ASN A 102 2.56 -18.01 28.22
N PRO A 103 3.27 -18.26 29.33
CA PRO A 103 4.69 -18.68 29.32
C PRO A 103 4.94 -20.16 28.96
N ASP A 104 4.09 -20.78 28.12
CA ASP A 104 4.31 -22.15 27.69
C ASP A 104 5.60 -22.26 26.84
N LYS A 105 6.63 -22.85 27.46
CA LYS A 105 8.01 -22.94 26.93
C LYS A 105 8.08 -23.60 25.55
N SER A 106 7.12 -24.45 25.20
CA SER A 106 7.07 -25.14 23.91
C SER A 106 6.86 -24.22 22.71
N THR A 107 6.33 -23.01 22.93
CA THR A 107 6.02 -22.04 21.87
C THR A 107 6.93 -20.81 21.84
N ALA A 108 7.71 -20.58 22.90
CA ALA A 108 8.53 -19.38 23.07
C ALA A 108 9.61 -19.20 21.97
N GLU A 109 10.25 -20.27 21.50
CA GLU A 109 11.27 -20.18 20.43
C GLU A 109 10.66 -19.84 19.07
N LYS A 110 9.45 -20.36 18.77
CA LYS A 110 8.70 -19.98 17.56
C LYS A 110 8.26 -18.52 17.62
N ASP A 111 7.81 -18.06 18.78
CA ASP A 111 7.37 -16.67 18.95
C ASP A 111 8.55 -15.68 18.86
N LYS A 112 9.74 -16.02 19.38
CA LYS A 112 10.96 -15.23 19.19
C LYS A 112 11.36 -15.11 17.72
N ALA A 113 11.34 -16.22 16.98
CA ALA A 113 11.64 -16.22 15.55
C ALA A 113 10.66 -15.33 14.76
N THR A 114 9.36 -15.42 15.07
CA THR A 114 8.34 -14.54 14.48
C THR A 114 8.56 -13.07 14.84
N THR A 115 8.95 -12.77 16.09
CA THR A 115 9.20 -11.40 16.54
C THR A 115 10.34 -10.73 15.76
N ASN A 116 11.43 -11.46 15.48
CA ASN A 116 12.54 -10.96 14.67
C ASN A 116 12.12 -10.68 13.22
N LEU A 117 11.21 -11.49 12.67
CA LEU A 117 10.71 -11.32 11.32
C LEU A 117 9.82 -10.08 11.18
N ILE A 118 9.08 -9.70 12.22
CA ILE A 118 8.32 -8.44 12.25
C ILE A 118 9.26 -7.22 12.20
N THR A 119 10.36 -7.23 12.97
CA THR A 119 11.32 -6.12 13.00
C THR A 119 12.19 -6.03 11.74
N ASN A 120 12.20 -7.08 10.92
CA ASN A 120 12.88 -7.11 9.64
C ASN A 120 11.98 -6.64 8.47
N LEU A 121 10.81 -6.07 8.74
CA LEU A 121 10.04 -5.38 7.71
C LEU A 121 10.87 -4.24 7.11
N ASP A 122 10.85 -4.15 5.79
CA ASP A 122 11.52 -3.13 4.99
C ASP A 122 10.50 -2.09 4.50
N SER A 123 9.38 -2.57 3.96
CA SER A 123 8.30 -1.69 3.49
C SER A 123 6.93 -2.34 3.61
N ILE A 124 5.92 -1.49 3.73
CA ILE A 124 4.50 -1.83 3.63
C ILE A 124 3.89 -0.92 2.57
N GLN A 125 3.15 -1.52 1.64
CA GLN A 125 2.38 -0.78 0.64
C GLN A 125 0.90 -1.08 0.82
N LEU A 126 0.09 -0.03 0.81
CA LEU A 126 -1.37 -0.12 0.80
C LEU A 126 -1.85 0.10 -0.62
N ASN A 127 -2.40 -0.96 -1.24
CA ASN A 127 -2.77 -0.93 -2.64
C ASN A 127 -4.28 -1.01 -2.77
N LEU A 128 -4.89 -0.01 -3.41
CA LEU A 128 -6.30 -0.04 -3.77
C LEU A 128 -6.46 -0.15 -5.27
N TYR A 129 -7.34 -1.05 -5.70
CA TYR A 129 -7.54 -1.36 -7.11
C TYR A 129 -8.94 -0.97 -7.56
N PHE A 130 -8.98 -0.29 -8.70
CA PHE A 130 -10.19 0.16 -9.37
C PHE A 130 -10.29 -0.50 -10.74
N LEU A 131 -11.50 -0.90 -11.10
CA LEU A 131 -11.80 -1.20 -12.49
C LEU A 131 -11.92 0.13 -13.27
N PRO A 132 -11.49 0.19 -14.54
CA PRO A 132 -11.68 1.35 -15.40
C PRO A 132 -13.16 1.78 -15.43
N PRO A 133 -13.43 3.10 -15.42
CA PRO A 133 -14.80 3.62 -15.39
C PRO A 133 -15.49 3.45 -16.74
N ASN A 134 -16.07 2.27 -16.98
CA ASN A 134 -16.87 1.96 -18.17
C ASN A 134 -18.29 2.57 -18.07
N GLY A 135 -18.38 3.90 -17.98
CA GLY A 135 -19.66 4.62 -17.85
C GLY A 135 -20.31 4.53 -16.46
N SER A 136 -19.63 3.92 -15.48
CA SER A 136 -20.06 3.86 -14.09
C SER A 136 -19.13 4.68 -13.19
N LYS A 137 -19.62 5.12 -12.03
CA LYS A 137 -18.78 5.81 -11.04
C LYS A 137 -17.66 4.85 -10.61
N PRO A 138 -16.37 5.26 -10.67
CA PRO A 138 -15.28 4.39 -10.25
C PRO A 138 -15.43 4.00 -8.78
N ARG A 139 -15.30 2.70 -8.51
CA ARG A 139 -15.35 2.13 -7.17
C ARG A 139 -14.18 1.17 -7.00
N PRO A 140 -13.51 1.19 -5.84
CA PRO A 140 -12.51 0.19 -5.55
C PRO A 140 -13.21 -1.17 -5.43
N TYR A 141 -12.59 -2.21 -5.98
CA TYR A 141 -13.11 -3.56 -5.90
C TYR A 141 -12.23 -4.47 -5.02
N LEU A 142 -10.98 -4.05 -4.78
CA LEU A 142 -9.99 -4.80 -4.04
C LEU A 142 -9.09 -3.85 -3.25
N TYR A 143 -8.68 -4.32 -2.08
CA TYR A 143 -7.64 -3.71 -1.28
C TYR A 143 -6.59 -4.76 -0.93
N ALA A 144 -5.31 -4.41 -0.95
CA ALA A 144 -4.25 -5.32 -0.57
C ALA A 144 -3.16 -4.62 0.25
N TYR A 145 -2.64 -5.31 1.25
CA TYR A 145 -1.39 -4.96 1.91
C TYR A 145 -0.26 -5.75 1.25
N ARG A 146 0.80 -5.07 0.84
CA ARG A 146 2.03 -5.71 0.37
C ARG A 146 3.13 -5.47 1.37
N TYR A 147 3.83 -6.53 1.73
CA TYR A 147 4.94 -6.52 2.67
C TYR A 147 6.21 -6.91 1.95
N LYS A 148 7.29 -6.22 2.27
CA LYS A 148 8.64 -6.62 1.90
C LYS A 148 9.49 -6.68 3.15
N TRP A 149 10.28 -7.74 3.27
CA TRP A 149 11.24 -7.91 4.35
C TRP A 149 12.65 -7.61 3.86
N LYS A 150 13.52 -7.23 4.80
CA LYS A 150 14.94 -6.91 4.56
C LYS A 150 15.74 -8.09 3.99
N ASP A 151 15.24 -9.31 4.15
CA ASP A 151 15.82 -10.53 3.57
C ASP A 151 15.34 -10.82 2.13
N GLY A 152 14.58 -9.90 1.53
CA GLY A 152 14.10 -9.99 0.16
C GLY A 152 12.76 -10.72 0.00
N LYS A 153 12.25 -11.36 1.06
CA LYS A 153 10.95 -12.03 1.00
C LYS A 153 9.80 -11.04 0.92
N SER A 154 8.66 -11.51 0.42
CA SER A 154 7.48 -10.67 0.25
C SER A 154 6.20 -11.42 0.62
N GLY A 155 5.13 -10.66 0.80
CA GLY A 155 3.82 -11.18 1.18
C GLY A 155 2.71 -10.24 0.78
N VAL A 156 1.54 -10.80 0.55
CA VAL A 156 0.35 -10.04 0.16
C VAL A 156 -0.84 -10.50 0.99
N ASP A 157 -1.51 -9.54 1.62
CA ASP A 157 -2.81 -9.74 2.28
C ASP A 157 -3.90 -9.10 1.44
N ILE A 158 -5.02 -9.78 1.25
CA ILE A 158 -6.08 -9.33 0.33
C ILE A 158 -7.37 -9.16 1.11
N HIS A 159 -7.97 -7.98 0.97
CA HIS A 159 -9.17 -7.58 1.69
C HIS A 159 -10.24 -7.05 0.73
N ARG A 160 -11.48 -7.08 1.21
CA ARG A 160 -12.57 -6.40 0.53
C ARG A 160 -12.50 -4.88 0.77
N PRO A 161 -12.92 -4.05 -0.19
CA PRO A 161 -12.76 -2.60 -0.12
C PRO A 161 -13.61 -1.92 0.97
N GLU A 162 -14.63 -2.58 1.53
CA GLU A 162 -15.45 -2.00 2.60
C GLU A 162 -14.67 -1.74 3.89
N GLY A 163 -13.64 -2.55 4.18
CA GLY A 163 -12.72 -2.30 5.30
C GLY A 163 -11.93 -1.02 5.09
N PHE A 164 -11.46 -0.81 3.86
CA PHE A 164 -10.69 0.37 3.46
C PHE A 164 -11.49 1.68 3.50
N ILE A 165 -12.76 1.64 3.08
CA ILE A 165 -13.64 2.81 3.11
C ILE A 165 -13.83 3.32 4.56
N ARG A 166 -14.02 2.40 5.52
CA ARG A 166 -14.17 2.75 6.95
C ARG A 166 -12.90 3.34 7.55
N VAL A 167 -11.76 2.85 7.08
CA VAL A 167 -10.43 3.28 7.50
C VAL A 167 -10.16 4.74 7.13
N ILE A 168 -10.46 5.12 5.89
CA ILE A 168 -10.26 6.51 5.46
C ILE A 168 -11.33 7.43 6.06
N GLN A 169 -12.59 6.99 6.14
CA GLN A 169 -13.65 7.75 6.80
C GLN A 169 -13.35 8.07 8.27
N GLY A 170 -12.62 7.19 8.95
CA GLY A 170 -12.27 7.35 10.36
C GLY A 170 -11.00 8.15 10.63
N GLN A 171 -10.28 8.62 9.59
CA GLN A 171 -8.96 9.26 9.70
C GLN A 171 -8.02 8.50 10.65
N LYS A 172 -8.01 7.18 10.55
CA LYS A 172 -7.12 6.34 11.35
C LYS A 172 -5.68 6.74 11.04
N LYS A 173 -4.92 6.99 12.11
CA LYS A 173 -3.62 7.70 12.04
C LYS A 173 -2.44 6.78 11.77
N ASP A 174 -2.62 5.46 11.86
CA ASP A 174 -1.57 4.48 11.58
C ASP A 174 -2.13 3.22 10.91
N VAL A 175 -1.26 2.47 10.21
CA VAL A 175 -1.57 1.19 9.53
C VAL A 175 -2.07 0.13 10.51
N PHE A 176 -1.56 0.17 11.73
CA PHE A 176 -1.85 -0.82 12.75
C PHE A 176 -3.35 -0.79 13.11
N ASP A 177 -3.90 0.41 13.32
CA ASP A 177 -5.32 0.61 13.56
C ASP A 177 -6.18 0.24 12.35
N LEU A 178 -5.65 0.32 11.12
CA LEU A 178 -6.39 -0.08 9.90
C LEU A 178 -6.63 -1.58 9.86
N MET A 179 -5.58 -2.31 10.23
CA MET A 179 -5.55 -3.76 10.15
C MET A 179 -6.19 -4.42 11.36
N PHE A 180 -6.08 -3.79 12.53
CA PHE A 180 -6.24 -4.50 13.80
C PHE A 180 -7.19 -3.83 14.80
N SER A 181 -7.74 -2.64 14.50
CA SER A 181 -8.74 -2.02 15.38
C SER A 181 -10.16 -2.45 15.01
N ASN A 182 -11.00 -2.72 16.03
CA ASN A 182 -12.43 -2.88 15.81
C ASN A 182 -13.11 -1.51 15.54
N LYS A 183 -14.44 -1.50 15.36
CA LYS A 183 -15.20 -0.26 15.11
C LYS A 183 -15.01 0.83 16.19
N ASN A 184 -14.53 0.47 17.37
CA ASN A 184 -14.37 1.35 18.55
C ASN A 184 -12.91 1.74 18.83
N ASN A 185 -11.95 1.49 17.94
CA ASN A 185 -10.49 1.60 18.23
C ASN A 185 -10.00 0.65 19.33
N GLU A 186 -10.79 -0.34 19.74
CA GLU A 186 -10.34 -1.30 20.72
C GLU A 186 -9.52 -2.37 20.00
N TYR A 187 -8.31 -2.60 20.49
CA TYR A 187 -7.52 -3.76 20.12
C TYR A 187 -8.23 -4.99 20.66
N SER A 188 -8.73 -5.83 19.77
CA SER A 188 -9.36 -7.07 20.18
C SER A 188 -8.32 -7.88 20.98
N ASN A 189 -8.69 -8.22 22.21
CA ASN A 189 -7.81 -8.63 23.30
C ASN A 189 -6.69 -9.61 22.87
N GLY A 190 -5.52 -9.57 23.51
CA GLY A 190 -4.26 -10.24 23.13
C GLY A 190 -4.26 -11.74 22.69
N ARG A 191 -5.37 -12.48 22.74
CA ARG A 191 -5.54 -13.72 21.96
C ARG A 191 -5.44 -13.46 20.45
N ASP A 192 -5.85 -12.29 19.98
CA ASP A 192 -5.77 -11.95 18.56
C ASP A 192 -4.33 -11.67 18.13
N ALA A 193 -3.46 -11.14 18.98
CA ALA A 193 -2.07 -10.82 18.61
C ALA A 193 -1.27 -12.05 18.10
N ARG A 194 -1.45 -13.24 18.68
CA ARG A 194 -0.80 -14.47 18.18
C ARG A 194 -1.42 -14.96 16.88
N ALA A 195 -2.76 -14.90 16.75
CA ALA A 195 -3.44 -15.23 15.51
C ALA A 195 -3.02 -14.26 14.38
N MET A 196 -2.88 -12.97 14.70
CA MET A 196 -2.43 -11.92 13.80
C MET A 196 -0.98 -12.10 13.39
N ALA A 197 -0.08 -12.40 14.33
CA ALA A 197 1.32 -12.72 14.01
C ALA A 197 1.42 -14.00 13.15
N THR A 198 0.59 -15.00 13.43
CA THR A 198 0.54 -16.23 12.63
C THR A 198 0.03 -15.96 11.21
N LEU A 199 -1.02 -15.14 11.07
CA LEU A 199 -1.53 -14.69 9.77
C LEU A 199 -0.44 -13.91 9.02
N PHE A 200 0.21 -12.95 9.69
CA PHE A 200 1.32 -12.17 9.16
C PHE A 200 2.46 -13.06 8.63
N MET A 201 2.85 -14.07 9.41
CA MET A 201 3.88 -15.01 8.99
C MET A 201 3.44 -15.95 7.88
N ALA A 202 2.17 -16.34 7.83
CA ALA A 202 1.62 -17.19 6.77
C ALA A 202 1.61 -16.47 5.40
N MET A 203 1.64 -15.14 5.39
CA MET A 203 1.70 -14.34 4.17
C MET A 203 3.10 -14.20 3.58
N ARG A 204 4.15 -14.40 4.38
CA ARG A 204 5.54 -14.33 3.93
C ARG A 204 5.87 -15.55 3.08
N LYS A 205 6.14 -15.33 1.80
CA LYS A 205 6.50 -16.35 0.82
C LYS A 205 7.97 -16.21 0.41
N ASP A 206 8.55 -17.33 -0.02
CA ASP A 206 9.88 -17.40 -0.63
C ASP A 206 9.90 -16.76 -2.03
#